data_AF-A0ABD5YIM1-F1
#
_entry.id   AF-A0ABD5YIM1-F1
#
_cell.length_a   1.000
_cell.length_b   1.000
_cell.length_c   1.000
_cell.angle_alpha   90.00
_cell.angle_beta   90.00
_cell.angle_gamma   90.00
#
_symmetry.space_group_name_H-M   'P 1'
#
loop_
_entity.id
_entity.type
_entity.pdbx_description
1 polymer ?
#
loop_
_entity_poly.entity_id
_entity_poly.type
_entity_poly.pdbx_seq_one_letter_code
_entity_poly.pdbx_strand_id
1 'polypeptide(L)'
;MAELLLTEEIMTHLHQEYPTAFDGIRTASDTSLWQTNTEFPFTLLLVASSSASEICIELDEEGHTSGLVINDTAESIRWAKAKFDHYKRRSDRVST
;
A
#
# COMPACT_ATOMS: atom_id res chain seq x y z
N MET A 1 -11.26 -3.44 6.05
CA MET A 1 -11.10 -2.38 5.03
C MET A 1 -9.63 -2.24 4.75
N ALA A 2 -9.19 -2.56 3.54
CA ALA A 2 -7.79 -2.47 3.14
C ALA A 2 -7.46 -1.05 2.68
N GLU A 3 -6.24 -0.59 2.92
CA GLU A 3 -5.73 0.66 2.41
C GLU A 3 -4.38 0.43 1.73
N LEU A 4 -4.25 0.94 0.50
CA LEU A 4 -3.06 0.85 -0.34
C LEU A 4 -2.52 2.25 -0.57
N LEU A 5 -1.24 2.46 -0.29
CA LEU A 5 -0.52 3.69 -0.64
C LEU A 5 0.60 3.34 -1.61
N LEU A 6 0.47 3.77 -2.85
CA LEU A 6 1.41 3.42 -3.94
C LEU A 6 1.99 4.70 -4.57
N THR A 7 3.19 4.59 -5.13
CA THR A 7 3.78 5.66 -5.94
C THR A 7 3.10 5.74 -7.31
N GLU A 8 3.23 6.89 -7.98
CA GLU A 8 2.71 7.09 -9.35
C GLU A 8 3.29 6.06 -10.34
N GLU A 9 4.57 5.72 -10.21
CA GLU A 9 5.23 4.72 -11.05
C GLU A 9 4.60 3.34 -10.89
N ILE A 10 4.38 2.89 -9.66
CA ILE A 10 3.76 1.59 -9.38
C ILE A 10 2.32 1.58 -9.85
N MET A 11 1.56 2.67 -9.64
CA MET A 11 0.20 2.77 -10.16
C MET A 11 0.16 2.69 -11.68
N THR A 12 1.06 3.41 -12.35
CA THR A 12 1.19 3.39 -13.81
C THR A 12 1.51 1.98 -14.31
N HIS A 13 2.47 1.31 -13.68
CA HIS A 13 2.83 -0.06 -14.01
C HIS A 13 1.67 -1.03 -13.81
N LEU A 14 0.97 -0.97 -12.66
CA LEU A 14 -0.19 -1.82 -12.38
C LEU A 14 -1.34 -1.59 -13.38
N HIS A 15 -1.57 -0.33 -13.77
CA HIS A 15 -2.58 0.00 -14.76
C HIS A 15 -2.24 -0.54 -16.16
N GLN A 16 -0.95 -0.53 -16.53
CA GLN A 16 -0.47 -1.02 -17.82
C GLN A 16 -0.41 -2.54 -17.91
N GLU A 17 0.19 -3.20 -16.92
CA GLU A 17 0.45 -4.64 -16.95
C GLU A 17 -0.73 -5.47 -16.40
N TYR A 18 -1.51 -4.89 -15.47
CA TYR A 18 -2.61 -5.59 -14.77
C TYR A 18 -3.92 -4.79 -14.74
N PRO A 19 -4.42 -4.28 -15.88
CA PRO A 19 -5.55 -3.33 -15.92
C PRO A 19 -6.81 -3.86 -15.23
N THR A 20 -7.16 -5.12 -15.46
CA THR A 20 -8.36 -5.74 -14.85
C THR A 20 -8.26 -5.85 -13.33
N ALA A 21 -7.07 -6.20 -12.81
CA ALA A 21 -6.86 -6.31 -11.37
C ALA A 21 -6.82 -4.92 -10.72
N PHE A 22 -6.19 -3.96 -11.38
CA PHE A 22 -6.13 -2.57 -10.93
C PHE A 22 -7.52 -1.93 -10.86
N ASP A 23 -8.36 -2.11 -11.89
CA ASP A 23 -9.75 -1.65 -11.86
C ASP A 23 -10.59 -2.36 -10.78
N GLY A 24 -10.30 -3.65 -10.53
CA GLY A 24 -10.90 -4.41 -9.44
C GLY A 24 -10.61 -3.77 -8.07
N ILE A 25 -9.36 -3.34 -7.84
CA ILE A 25 -8.95 -2.63 -6.61
C ILE A 25 -9.64 -1.26 -6.52
N ARG A 26 -9.71 -0.53 -7.64
CA ARG A 26 -10.26 0.84 -7.69
C ARG A 26 -11.78 0.89 -7.45
N THR A 27 -12.48 -0.20 -7.79
CA THR A 27 -13.93 -0.33 -7.65
C THR A 27 -14.36 -1.08 -6.39
N ALA A 28 -13.43 -1.69 -5.67
CA ALA A 28 -13.70 -2.41 -4.44
C ALA A 28 -14.12 -1.47 -3.30
N SER A 29 -15.33 -1.66 -2.77
CA SER A 29 -15.90 -0.81 -1.71
C SER A 29 -15.19 -0.93 -0.36
N ASP A 30 -14.42 -2.00 -0.15
CA ASP A 30 -13.70 -2.30 1.08
C ASP A 30 -12.21 -1.94 1.01
N THR A 31 -11.79 -1.28 -0.07
CA THR A 31 -10.40 -0.94 -0.34
C THR A 31 -10.25 0.56 -0.65
N SER A 32 -9.28 1.22 -0.03
CA SER A 32 -8.95 2.62 -0.33
C SER A 32 -7.57 2.71 -0.96
N LEU A 33 -7.49 3.30 -2.15
CA LEU A 33 -6.26 3.51 -2.88
C LEU A 33 -5.79 4.97 -2.76
N TRP A 34 -4.52 5.15 -2.46
CA TRP A 34 -3.87 6.44 -2.23
C TRP A 34 -2.61 6.54 -3.09
N GLN A 35 -2.41 7.70 -3.74
CA GLN A 35 -1.26 7.98 -4.59
C GLN A 35 -0.36 9.02 -3.94
N THR A 36 0.94 8.80 -4.02
CA THR A 36 1.96 9.72 -3.51
C THR A 36 3.12 9.89 -4.47
N ASN A 37 3.66 11.11 -4.51
CA ASN A 37 4.87 11.45 -5.26
C ASN A 37 6.11 11.44 -4.34
N THR A 38 5.94 11.02 -3.09
CA THR A 38 7.06 10.85 -2.17
C THR A 38 7.76 9.54 -2.52
N GLU A 39 9.02 9.61 -2.92
CA GLU A 39 9.87 8.42 -3.01
C GLU A 39 10.03 7.82 -1.62
N PHE A 40 9.75 6.53 -1.52
CA PHE A 40 10.09 5.73 -0.35
C PHE A 40 10.67 4.41 -0.82
N PRO A 41 11.64 3.86 -0.07
CA PRO A 41 12.32 2.63 -0.45
C PRO A 41 11.44 1.38 -0.21
N PHE A 42 10.11 1.51 -0.17
CA PHE A 42 9.18 0.38 0.07
C PHE A 42 7.72 0.69 -0.24
N THR A 43 6.95 -0.31 -0.67
CA THR A 43 5.50 -0.17 -0.89
C THR A 43 4.67 -0.53 0.33
N LEU A 44 4.07 0.48 0.95
CA LEU A 44 3.33 0.25 2.18
C LEU A 44 1.86 -0.14 1.92
N LEU A 45 1.57 -1.43 2.10
CA LEU A 45 0.23 -2.01 2.10
C LEU A 45 -0.29 -2.10 3.55
N LEU A 46 -1.57 -1.85 3.79
CA LEU A 46 -2.24 -2.20 5.04
C LEU A 46 -3.56 -2.90 4.73
N VAL A 47 -3.63 -4.20 5.01
CA VAL A 47 -4.87 -4.96 4.89
C VAL A 47 -5.49 -5.11 6.27
N ALA A 48 -6.59 -4.40 6.55
CA ALA A 48 -7.37 -4.68 7.76
C ALA A 48 -8.38 -5.79 7.45
N SER A 49 -8.04 -7.03 7.82
CA SER A 49 -8.98 -8.16 7.89
C SER A 49 -9.50 -8.34 9.32
N SER A 50 -10.63 -9.04 9.46
CA SER A 50 -11.17 -9.46 10.76
C SER A 50 -10.26 -10.43 11.54
N SER A 51 -9.19 -10.95 10.90
CA SER A 51 -8.25 -11.91 11.46
C SER A 51 -6.81 -11.37 11.67
N ALA A 52 -6.62 -10.05 11.56
CA ALA A 52 -5.40 -9.34 11.96
C ALA A 52 -4.10 -9.80 11.27
N SER A 53 -3.98 -9.56 9.95
CA SER A 53 -2.69 -9.59 9.27
C SER A 53 -2.45 -8.28 8.53
N GLU A 54 -1.75 -7.35 9.20
CA GLU A 54 -1.24 -6.13 8.59
C GLU A 54 0.10 -6.45 7.90
N ILE A 55 0.14 -6.32 6.58
CA ILE A 55 1.26 -6.75 5.72
C ILE A 55 1.91 -5.53 5.10
N CYS A 56 3.15 -5.20 5.46
CA CYS A 56 3.94 -4.19 4.76
C CYS A 56 4.90 -4.86 3.77
N ILE A 57 5.01 -4.35 2.55
CA ILE A 57 5.84 -4.91 1.48
C ILE A 57 7.02 -3.97 1.21
N GLU A 58 8.23 -4.40 1.51
CA GLU A 58 9.44 -3.68 1.12
C GLU A 58 9.74 -3.97 -0.36
N LEU A 59 9.95 -2.91 -1.15
CA LEU A 59 10.42 -3.03 -2.52
C LEU A 59 11.86 -2.50 -2.56
N ASP A 60 12.77 -3.14 -3.27
CA ASP A 60 14.11 -2.59 -3.49
C ASP A 60 14.11 -1.41 -4.47
N GLU A 61 15.30 -0.86 -4.73
CA GLU A 61 15.55 0.23 -5.67
C GLU A 61 15.14 -0.11 -7.12
N GLU A 62 14.93 -1.39 -7.43
CA GLU A 62 14.48 -1.90 -8.73
C GLU A 62 12.97 -2.18 -8.75
N GLY A 63 12.27 -1.93 -7.65
CA GLY A 63 10.83 -2.18 -7.50
C GLY A 63 10.48 -3.65 -7.23
N HIS A 64 11.46 -4.53 -7.03
CA HIS A 64 11.21 -5.93 -6.67
C HIS A 64 10.86 -6.05 -5.19
N THR A 65 10.02 -7.02 -4.83
CA THR A 65 9.76 -7.31 -3.42
C THR A 65 11.02 -7.83 -2.74
N SER A 66 11.62 -6.99 -1.90
CA SER A 66 12.85 -7.29 -1.16
C SER A 66 12.59 -7.75 0.27
N GLY A 67 11.39 -7.49 0.79
CA GLY A 67 10.99 -7.91 2.13
C GLY A 67 9.47 -7.93 2.32
N LEU A 68 9.01 -8.85 3.15
CA LEU A 68 7.62 -8.92 3.59
C LEU A 68 7.61 -8.81 5.11
N VAL A 69 7.11 -7.69 5.64
CA VAL A 69 6.87 -7.56 7.07
C VAL A 69 5.45 -8.03 7.36
N ILE A 70 5.35 -9.28 7.83
CA ILE A 70 4.14 -9.82 8.45
C ILE A 70 4.26 -9.54 9.94
N ASN A 71 3.44 -8.62 10.46
CA ASN A 71 3.62 -8.11 11.82
C ASN A 71 3.21 -9.12 12.92
N ASP A 72 4.18 -9.68 13.65
CA ASP A 72 4.00 -10.66 14.75
C ASP A 72 3.87 -10.00 16.16
N THR A 73 4.16 -8.69 16.30
CA THR A 73 4.07 -7.96 17.59
C THR A 73 3.28 -6.65 17.51
N ALA A 74 2.70 -6.23 18.63
CA ALA A 74 1.87 -5.01 18.73
C ALA A 74 2.68 -3.71 18.46
N GLU A 75 3.96 -3.69 18.82
CA GLU A 75 4.87 -2.59 18.55
C GLU A 75 5.15 -2.43 17.06
N SER A 76 5.38 -3.54 16.34
CA SER A 76 5.59 -3.54 14.88
C SER A 76 4.34 -3.03 14.14
N ILE A 77 3.15 -3.46 14.57
CA ILE A 77 1.86 -2.94 14.09
C ILE A 77 1.76 -1.42 14.31
N ARG A 78 2.06 -0.93 15.52
CA ARG A 78 1.98 0.50 15.84
C ARG A 78 2.95 1.33 15.00
N TRP A 79 4.18 0.83 14.80
CA TRP A 79 5.17 1.49 13.95
C TRP A 79 4.72 1.55 12.48
N ALA A 80 4.21 0.43 11.94
CA ALA A 80 3.75 0.34 10.55
C ALA A 80 2.58 1.32 10.30
N LYS A 81 1.60 1.37 11.21
CA LYS A 81 0.51 2.36 11.17
C LYS A 81 1.00 3.79 11.19
N ALA A 82 1.92 4.11 12.11
CA ALA A 82 2.47 5.46 12.21
C ALA A 82 3.21 5.89 10.92
N LYS A 83 3.92 4.96 10.28
CA LYS A 83 4.57 5.18 8.99
C LYS A 83 3.55 5.37 7.86
N PHE A 84 2.55 4.49 7.76
CA PHE A 84 1.46 4.64 6.79
C PHE A 84 0.78 6.00 6.92
N ASP A 85 0.32 6.33 8.12
CA ASP A 85 -0.38 7.58 8.41
C ASP A 85 0.47 8.81 8.09
N HIS A 86 1.79 8.74 8.30
CA HIS A 86 2.71 9.81 7.95
C HIS A 86 2.70 10.13 6.45
N TYR A 87 2.74 9.10 5.61
CA TYR A 87 2.76 9.26 4.15
C TYR A 87 1.36 9.47 3.58
N LYS A 88 0.34 8.80 4.11
CA LYS A 88 -1.07 8.98 3.73
C LYS A 88 -1.51 10.44 3.85
N ARG A 89 -1.14 11.13 4.92
CA ARG A 89 -1.45 12.57 5.12
C ARG A 89 -0.82 13.50 4.07
N ARG A 90 0.12 13.00 3.27
CA ARG A 90 0.84 13.73 2.21
C ARG A 90 0.49 13.20 0.81
N SER A 91 -0.49 12.31 0.74
CA SER A 91 -0.89 11.61 -0.48
C SER A 91 -2.29 12.06 -0.90
N ASP A 92 -2.55 11.97 -2.19
CA ASP A 92 -3.87 12.24 -2.74
C ASP A 92 -4.68 10.94 -2.78
N ARG A 93 -5.95 11.02 -2.37
CA ARG A 93 -6.86 9.88 -2.48
C ARG A 93 -7.18 9.65 -3.94
N VAL A 94 -6.94 8.44 -4.44
CA VAL A 94 -7.35 8.06 -5.79
C VAL A 94 -8.85 7.78 -5.73
N SER A 95 -9.63 8.81 -6.07
CA SER A 95 -11.09 8.74 -6.11
C SER A 95 -11.54 8.37 -7.53
N THR A 96 -12.63 7.60 -7.65
CA THR A 96 -13.41 7.50 -8.89
C THR A 96 -14.07 8.81 -9.25
#